data_AF-A0A957QZB3-F1
#
_entry.id   AF-A0A957QZB3-F1
#
_cell.length_a   1.000
_cell.length_b   1.000
_cell.length_c   1.000
_cell.angle_alpha   90.00
_cell.angle_beta   90.00
_cell.angle_gamma   90.00
#
_symmetry.space_group_name_H-M   'P 1'
#
loop_
_entity.id
_entity.type
_entity.pdbx_description
1 polymer ?
#
loop_
_entity_poly.entity_id
_entity_poly.type
_entity_poly.pdbx_seq_one_letter_code
_entity_poly.pdbx_strand_id
1 'polypeptide(L)'
;IWKVSVASDGTPGNGDSYVPAISRDGSVIAFYSFAQNLVAGDSGQLDIFVHELATGTTSRVSVTQQGGQANDFSFLPAISADGQLIAFQSDARNLVPGDSNFRSDIFVYNRSAVGLTPTPSPSPTGTPSPTPSPTPTLPPTPPPPDYWLHLPLVVVPPAD
;
A
#
# COMPACT_ATOMS: atom_id res chain seq x y z
N ILE A 1 0.49 21.59 31.71
CA ILE A 1 1.32 20.85 30.73
C ILE A 1 1.36 19.39 31.17
N TRP A 2 1.22 18.44 30.25
CA TRP A 2 1.09 17.00 30.56
C TRP A 2 2.07 16.18 29.69
N LYS A 3 2.51 15.01 30.18
CA LYS A 3 3.40 14.10 29.45
C LYS A 3 2.57 13.08 28.67
N VAL A 4 2.94 12.83 27.40
CA VAL A 4 2.25 11.89 26.50
C VAL A 4 3.00 10.56 26.36
N SER A 5 4.33 10.58 26.51
CA SER A 5 5.15 9.36 26.53
C SER A 5 5.04 8.65 27.88
N VAL A 6 3.86 8.10 28.14
CA VAL A 6 3.48 7.36 29.35
C VAL A 6 2.87 6.02 28.96
N ALA A 7 2.97 5.03 29.82
CA ALA A 7 2.18 3.80 29.72
C ALA A 7 0.70 4.08 30.02
N SER A 8 -0.18 3.10 29.76
CA SER A 8 -1.63 3.27 29.96
C SER A 8 -2.06 3.51 31.42
N ASP A 9 -1.18 3.24 32.38
CA ASP A 9 -1.37 3.56 33.80
C ASP A 9 -0.82 4.94 34.21
N GLY A 10 -0.30 5.71 33.25
CA GLY A 10 0.32 7.02 33.46
C GLY A 10 1.80 6.97 33.85
N THR A 11 2.40 5.78 34.00
CA THR A 11 3.83 5.65 34.30
C THR A 11 4.67 6.26 33.18
N PRO A 12 5.61 7.17 33.47
CA PRO A 12 6.47 7.73 32.43
C PRO A 12 7.33 6.69 31.72
N GLY A 13 7.50 6.86 30.41
CA GLY A 13 8.49 6.11 29.63
C GLY A 13 9.89 6.28 30.20
N ASN A 14 10.63 5.17 30.29
CA ASN A 14 11.98 5.08 30.85
C ASN A 14 13.11 5.28 29.82
N GLY A 15 12.76 5.69 28.61
CA GLY A 15 13.70 5.98 27.52
C GLY A 15 13.30 7.24 26.76
N ASP A 16 14.19 7.70 25.90
CA ASP A 16 13.96 8.91 25.09
C ASP A 16 12.80 8.70 24.12
N SER A 17 12.14 9.80 23.77
CA SER A 17 11.01 9.84 22.82
C SER A 17 11.24 10.98 21.82
N TYR A 18 10.85 10.77 20.57
CA TYR A 18 11.16 11.69 19.48
C TYR A 18 10.02 11.76 18.45
N VAL A 19 10.09 12.82 17.64
CA VAL A 19 9.25 13.08 16.44
C VAL A 19 7.76 12.75 16.68
N PRO A 20 7.06 13.53 17.50
CA PRO A 20 5.62 13.36 17.68
C PRO A 20 4.85 13.78 16.42
N ALA A 21 3.75 13.10 16.16
CA ALA A 21 2.75 13.43 15.15
C ALA A 21 1.36 13.35 15.79
N ILE A 22 0.43 14.23 15.41
CA ILE A 22 -0.88 14.37 16.06
C ILE A 22 -2.01 14.36 15.03
N SER A 23 -3.12 13.70 15.35
CA SER A 23 -4.35 13.72 14.53
C SER A 23 -4.95 15.14 14.48
N ARG A 24 -5.84 15.38 13.50
CA ARG A 24 -6.41 16.72 13.27
C ARG A 24 -7.20 17.25 14.47
N ASP A 25 -7.91 16.36 15.14
CA ASP A 25 -8.71 16.65 16.34
C ASP A 25 -7.88 16.61 17.63
N GLY A 26 -6.59 16.26 17.55
CA GLY A 26 -5.71 16.16 18.69
C GLY A 26 -5.88 14.91 19.55
N SER A 27 -6.80 13.99 19.22
CA SER A 27 -7.16 12.87 20.09
C SER A 27 -6.11 11.75 20.13
N VAL A 28 -5.26 11.67 19.11
CA VAL A 28 -4.29 10.59 18.93
C VAL A 28 -2.92 11.17 18.65
N ILE A 29 -1.92 10.74 19.41
CA ILE A 29 -0.53 11.17 19.25
C ILE A 29 0.33 9.95 18.97
N ALA A 30 0.99 9.93 17.81
CA ALA A 30 2.02 8.95 17.47
C ALA A 30 3.41 9.52 17.78
N PHE A 31 4.32 8.69 18.26
CA PHE A 31 5.71 9.04 18.51
C PHE A 31 6.56 7.77 18.48
N TYR A 32 7.88 7.91 18.37
CA TYR A 32 8.77 6.76 18.54
C TYR A 32 9.59 6.90 19.83
N SER A 33 9.94 5.77 20.44
CA SER A 33 10.65 5.77 21.73
C SER A 33 11.57 4.57 21.90
N PHE A 34 12.62 4.75 22.73
CA PHE A 34 13.46 3.68 23.28
C PHE A 34 12.91 3.09 24.59
N ALA A 35 11.77 3.59 25.08
CA ALA A 35 11.24 3.21 26.39
C ALA A 35 10.65 1.79 26.38
N GLN A 36 11.19 0.93 27.23
CA GLN A 36 10.82 -0.49 27.38
C GLN A 36 9.55 -0.71 28.21
N ASN A 37 9.03 0.34 28.85
CA ASN A 37 7.96 0.24 29.84
C ASN A 37 6.65 0.90 29.40
N LEU A 38 6.55 1.35 28.15
CA LEU A 38 5.31 1.95 27.64
C LEU A 38 4.22 0.90 27.37
N VAL A 39 4.62 -0.33 27.00
CA VAL A 39 3.75 -1.48 26.76
C VAL A 39 4.44 -2.73 27.29
N ALA A 40 3.67 -3.68 27.84
CA ALA A 40 4.22 -4.95 28.33
C ALA A 40 4.82 -5.78 27.18
N GLY A 41 5.97 -6.42 27.45
CA GLY A 41 6.65 -7.26 26.46
C GLY A 41 7.40 -6.47 25.38
N ASP A 42 7.70 -5.20 25.63
CA ASP A 42 8.66 -4.45 24.83
C ASP A 42 10.10 -4.78 25.23
N SER A 43 10.96 -5.01 24.23
CA SER A 43 12.37 -5.33 24.37
C SER A 43 13.29 -4.10 24.26
N GLY A 44 12.73 -2.90 23.99
CA GLY A 44 13.48 -1.63 24.01
C GLY A 44 14.23 -1.32 22.74
N GLN A 45 13.73 -1.84 21.62
CA GLN A 45 14.07 -1.32 20.32
C GLN A 45 13.37 0.04 20.12
N LEU A 46 13.81 0.79 19.10
CA LEU A 46 13.06 1.94 18.63
C LEU A 46 11.72 1.46 18.07
N ASP A 47 10.64 1.74 18.80
CA ASP A 47 9.29 1.33 18.45
C ASP A 47 8.39 2.55 18.23
N ILE A 48 7.37 2.41 17.38
CA ILE A 48 6.32 3.40 17.20
C ILE A 48 5.21 3.12 18.21
N PHE A 49 4.87 4.14 18.98
CA PHE A 49 3.78 4.12 19.93
C PHE A 49 2.71 5.13 19.54
N VAL A 50 1.47 4.80 19.90
CA VAL A 50 0.32 5.71 19.84
C VAL A 50 -0.24 5.86 21.24
N HIS A 51 -0.47 7.10 21.65
CA HIS A 51 -1.20 7.44 22.86
C HIS A 51 -2.54 8.09 22.49
N GLU A 52 -3.63 7.51 23.00
CA GLU A 52 -4.98 8.02 22.81
C GLU A 52 -5.42 8.82 24.03
N LEU A 53 -5.64 10.13 23.84
CA LEU A 53 -5.88 11.05 24.96
C LEU A 53 -7.23 10.81 25.66
N ALA A 54 -8.23 10.33 24.93
CA ALA A 54 -9.56 10.11 25.49
C ALA A 54 -9.57 8.97 26.53
N THR A 55 -8.76 7.93 26.31
CA THR A 55 -8.72 6.72 27.13
C THR A 55 -7.45 6.64 27.99
N GLY A 56 -6.43 7.44 27.68
CA GLY A 56 -5.09 7.30 28.25
C GLY A 56 -4.34 6.06 27.78
N THR A 57 -4.83 5.38 26.73
CA THR A 57 -4.25 4.11 26.28
C THR A 57 -3.00 4.35 25.45
N THR A 58 -1.91 3.67 25.79
CA THR A 58 -0.70 3.58 24.96
C THR A 58 -0.61 2.21 24.31
N SER A 59 -0.31 2.18 23.01
CA SER A 59 -0.17 0.95 22.23
C SER A 59 1.02 1.03 21.29
N ARG A 60 1.73 -0.07 21.12
CA ARG A 60 2.78 -0.21 20.10
C ARG A 60 2.13 -0.53 18.76
N VAL A 61 2.48 0.22 17.72
CA VAL A 61 1.94 0.05 16.36
C VAL A 61 2.96 -0.48 15.36
N SER A 62 4.25 -0.45 15.69
CA SER A 62 5.32 -1.19 14.98
C SER A 62 5.26 -2.69 15.31
N VAL A 63 4.14 -3.32 14.97
CA VAL A 63 3.89 -4.73 15.22
C VAL A 63 3.65 -5.48 13.92
N THR A 64 4.00 -6.76 13.93
CA THR A 64 3.64 -7.70 12.85
C THR A 64 2.13 -7.78 12.70
N GLN A 65 1.66 -8.33 11.58
CA GLN A 65 0.23 -8.57 11.33
C GLN A 65 -0.47 -9.39 12.45
N GLN A 66 0.28 -10.19 13.21
CA GLN A 66 -0.24 -10.99 14.34
C GLN A 66 -0.05 -10.31 15.71
N GLY A 67 0.41 -9.06 15.75
CA GLY A 67 0.66 -8.31 16.99
C GLY A 67 2.02 -8.58 17.65
N GLY A 68 2.85 -9.45 17.05
CA GLY A 68 4.23 -9.68 17.49
C GLY A 68 5.13 -8.45 17.31
N GLN A 69 6.22 -8.36 18.05
CA GLN A 69 7.17 -7.25 17.96
C GLN A 69 7.90 -7.22 16.60
N ALA A 70 8.17 -6.00 16.10
CA ALA A 70 9.17 -5.80 15.06
C ALA A 70 10.54 -6.37 15.47
N ASN A 71 11.37 -6.80 14.53
CA ASN A 71 12.69 -7.34 14.85
C ASN A 71 13.84 -6.32 14.66
N ASP A 72 13.52 -5.09 14.30
CA ASP A 72 14.46 -3.99 14.12
C ASP A 72 13.76 -2.63 14.32
N PHE A 73 14.51 -1.53 14.19
CA PHE A 73 14.04 -0.19 14.51
C PHE A 73 12.94 0.33 13.60
N SER A 74 12.00 1.06 14.20
CA SER A 74 10.94 1.79 13.51
C SER A 74 10.94 3.26 13.97
N PHE A 75 10.80 4.19 13.02
CA PHE A 75 10.96 5.62 13.27
C PHE A 75 10.15 6.50 12.30
N LEU A 76 10.13 7.82 12.57
CA LEU A 76 9.49 8.85 11.75
C LEU A 76 8.00 8.59 11.45
N PRO A 77 7.13 8.47 12.47
CA PRO A 77 5.72 8.25 12.25
C PRO A 77 5.03 9.49 11.65
N ALA A 78 4.06 9.23 10.79
CA ALA A 78 3.06 10.18 10.34
C ALA A 78 1.66 9.60 10.58
N ILE A 79 0.70 10.46 10.91
CA ILE A 79 -0.67 10.04 11.26
C ILE A 79 -1.70 10.71 10.36
N SER A 80 -2.73 9.98 9.95
CA SER A 80 -3.86 10.53 9.20
C SER A 80 -4.70 11.49 10.04
N ALA A 81 -5.46 12.36 9.37
CA ALA A 81 -6.27 13.38 10.03
C ALA A 81 -7.29 12.80 11.03
N ASP A 82 -7.85 11.63 10.73
CA ASP A 82 -8.80 10.88 11.57
C ASP A 82 -8.13 9.95 12.60
N GLY A 83 -6.80 9.93 12.65
CA GLY A 83 -6.03 9.12 13.59
C GLY A 83 -6.08 7.61 13.36
N GLN A 84 -6.58 7.14 12.21
CA GLN A 84 -6.76 5.71 11.93
C GLN A 84 -5.56 5.04 11.25
N LEU A 85 -4.81 5.78 10.44
CA LEU A 85 -3.64 5.29 9.71
C LEU A 85 -2.37 5.91 10.27
N ILE A 86 -1.39 5.07 10.56
CA ILE A 86 -0.06 5.48 11.00
C ILE A 86 0.94 4.93 9.99
N ALA A 87 1.54 5.82 9.21
CA ALA A 87 2.64 5.48 8.32
C ALA A 87 3.97 5.65 9.07
N PHE A 88 4.93 4.75 8.90
CA PHE A 88 6.23 4.84 9.55
C PHE A 88 7.31 4.13 8.72
N GLN A 89 8.56 4.54 8.92
CA GLN A 89 9.72 3.84 8.36
C GLN A 89 10.15 2.73 9.30
N SER A 90 10.57 1.58 8.76
CA SER A 90 11.13 0.50 9.56
C SER A 90 12.25 -0.24 8.83
N ASP A 91 13.25 -0.68 9.60
CA ASP A 91 14.30 -1.61 9.18
C ASP A 91 13.91 -3.07 9.44
N ALA A 92 12.75 -3.29 10.08
CA ALA A 92 12.29 -4.60 10.49
C ALA A 92 11.79 -5.43 9.30
N ARG A 93 12.15 -6.71 9.29
CA ARG A 93 11.89 -7.67 8.19
C ARG A 93 10.73 -8.61 8.47
N ASN A 94 10.08 -8.44 9.62
CA ASN A 94 9.03 -9.34 10.08
C ASN A 94 7.67 -8.64 10.22
N LEU A 95 7.57 -7.35 9.90
CA LEU A 95 6.32 -6.60 9.97
C LEU A 95 5.27 -7.16 9.01
N VAL A 96 5.71 -7.55 7.80
CA VAL A 96 4.88 -8.18 6.77
C VAL A 96 5.58 -9.44 6.25
N PRO A 97 4.86 -10.55 6.01
CA PRO A 97 5.45 -11.75 5.43
C PRO A 97 6.10 -11.48 4.05
N GLY A 98 7.30 -12.01 3.86
CA GLY A 98 8.04 -11.91 2.59
C GLY A 98 8.94 -10.68 2.47
N ASP A 99 8.93 -9.78 3.46
CA ASP A 99 9.86 -8.66 3.50
C ASP A 99 11.31 -9.12 3.79
N SER A 100 12.18 -9.04 2.78
CA SER A 100 13.49 -9.71 2.79
C SER A 100 14.57 -8.98 1.97
N ASN A 101 14.32 -7.74 1.56
CA ASN A 101 15.22 -6.97 0.70
C ASN A 101 16.40 -6.30 1.46
N PHE A 102 16.42 -6.38 2.79
CA PHE A 102 17.41 -5.75 3.69
C PHE A 102 17.49 -4.22 3.56
N ARG A 103 16.39 -3.56 3.21
CA ARG A 103 16.27 -2.10 3.14
C ARG A 103 15.20 -1.62 4.09
N SER A 104 15.25 -0.34 4.45
CA SER A 104 14.14 0.28 5.16
C SER A 104 12.95 0.39 4.21
N ASP A 105 11.78 0.04 4.70
CA ASP A 105 10.52 0.15 3.98
C ASP A 105 9.55 1.06 4.74
N ILE A 106 8.51 1.52 4.03
CA ILE A 106 7.43 2.32 4.62
C ILE A 106 6.23 1.41 4.86
N PHE A 107 5.80 1.35 6.12
CA PHE A 107 4.67 0.53 6.56
C PHE A 107 3.51 1.43 6.99
N VAL A 108 2.29 0.89 6.89
CA VAL A 108 1.08 1.55 7.38
C VAL A 108 0.37 0.62 8.35
N TYR A 109 0.20 1.08 9.59
CA TYR A 109 -0.64 0.44 10.58
C TYR A 109 -2.05 1.05 10.54
N ASN A 110 -3.07 0.19 10.46
CA ASN A 110 -4.48 0.60 10.48
C ASN A 110 -5.11 0.21 11.83
N ARG A 111 -5.44 1.22 12.65
CA ARG A 111 -6.05 1.05 13.98
C ARG A 111 -7.46 0.46 13.95
N SER A 112 -8.18 0.63 12.83
CA SER A 112 -9.53 0.07 12.63
C SER A 112 -9.51 -1.37 12.10
N ALA A 113 -8.35 -1.92 11.73
CA ALA A 113 -8.26 -3.26 11.14
C ALA A 113 -8.27 -4.41 12.16
N VAL A 114 -8.45 -4.12 13.46
CA VAL A 114 -8.57 -5.14 14.51
C VAL A 114 -9.89 -5.90 14.31
N GLY A 115 -9.84 -7.06 13.63
CA GLY A 115 -10.96 -7.99 13.54
C GLY A 115 -11.36 -8.47 12.15
N LEU A 116 -10.68 -8.07 11.07
CA LEU A 116 -10.85 -8.77 9.80
C LEU A 116 -10.01 -10.05 9.85
N THR A 117 -10.61 -11.15 10.30
CA THR A 117 -10.18 -12.46 9.82
C THR A 117 -9.99 -12.32 8.31
N PRO A 118 -8.83 -12.72 7.75
CA PRO A 118 -8.72 -12.82 6.31
C PRO A 118 -9.78 -13.83 5.89
N THR A 119 -10.93 -13.35 5.44
CA THR A 119 -11.77 -14.19 4.59
C THR A 119 -10.85 -14.58 3.46
N PRO A 120 -10.68 -15.88 3.15
CA PRO A 120 -9.95 -16.25 1.97
C PRO A 120 -10.61 -15.45 0.84
N SER A 121 -9.83 -14.53 0.26
CA SER A 121 -10.22 -13.86 -0.96
C SER A 121 -10.70 -14.98 -1.88
N PRO A 122 -11.93 -14.95 -2.41
CA PRO A 122 -12.29 -15.93 -3.40
C PRO A 122 -11.22 -15.79 -4.47
N SER A 123 -10.36 -16.82 -4.61
CA SER A 123 -9.58 -17.03 -5.82
C SER A 123 -10.54 -16.68 -6.95
N PRO A 124 -10.19 -15.78 -7.88
CA PRO A 124 -11.09 -15.47 -8.98
C PRO A 124 -11.44 -16.81 -9.61
N THR A 125 -12.67 -17.28 -9.35
CA THR A 125 -13.19 -18.51 -9.91
C THR A 125 -13.00 -18.31 -11.39
N GLY A 126 -12.13 -19.13 -11.99
CA GLY A 126 -11.64 -18.92 -13.35
C GLY A 126 -12.79 -18.44 -14.21
N THR A 127 -12.64 -17.22 -14.75
CA THR A 127 -13.61 -16.66 -15.69
C THR A 127 -13.96 -17.76 -16.68
N PRO A 128 -15.24 -18.16 -16.83
CA PRO A 128 -15.57 -19.14 -17.85
C PRO A 128 -15.03 -18.59 -19.16
N SER A 129 -14.22 -19.41 -19.84
CA SER A 129 -13.68 -19.09 -21.16
C SER A 129 -14.82 -18.54 -22.02
N PRO A 130 -14.69 -17.35 -22.63
CA PRO A 130 -15.76 -16.83 -23.46
C PRO A 130 -16.05 -17.88 -24.54
N THR A 131 -17.33 -18.25 -24.69
CA THR A 131 -17.78 -19.03 -25.84
C THR A 131 -17.22 -18.36 -27.10
N PRO A 132 -16.55 -19.09 -28.01
CA PRO A 132 -16.00 -18.47 -29.21
C PRO A 132 -17.13 -17.76 -29.95
N SER A 133 -16.98 -16.46 -30.13
CA SER A 133 -17.86 -15.67 -30.99
C SER A 133 -17.78 -16.24 -32.41
N PRO A 134 -18.89 -16.38 -33.16
CA PRO A 134 -18.82 -16.88 -34.53
C PRO A 134 -17.93 -15.96 -35.36
N THR A 135 -16.94 -16.54 -36.02
CA THR A 135 -16.06 -15.83 -36.95
C THR A 135 -16.91 -15.10 -38.00
N PRO A 136 -16.82 -13.76 -38.14
CA PRO A 136 -17.55 -13.07 -39.18
C PRO A 136 -17.04 -13.53 -40.55
N THR A 137 -17.94 -14.07 -41.37
CA THR A 137 -17.63 -14.44 -42.75
C THR A 137 -17.54 -13.15 -43.58
N LEU A 138 -16.38 -12.85 -44.14
CA LEU A 138 -16.23 -11.72 -45.07
C LEU A 138 -17.12 -11.95 -46.31
N PRO A 139 -17.81 -10.91 -46.82
CA PRO A 139 -18.49 -11.01 -48.11
C PRO A 139 -17.49 -11.26 -49.25
N PRO A 140 -17.91 -11.89 -50.36
CA PRO A 140 -17.04 -12.16 -51.49
C PRO A 140 -16.49 -10.86 -52.08
N THR A 141 -15.22 -10.88 -52.48
CA THR A 141 -14.54 -9.79 -53.17
C THR A 141 -15.23 -9.52 -54.52
N PRO A 142 -15.55 -8.26 -54.89
CA PRO A 142 -16.09 -7.96 -56.20
C PRO A 142 -15.06 -8.25 -57.31
N PRO A 143 -15.50 -8.61 -58.53
CA PRO A 143 -14.59 -8.82 -59.66
C PRO A 143 -13.86 -7.51 -60.05
N PRO A 144 -12.64 -7.60 -60.60
CA PRO A 144 -11.90 -6.43 -61.07
C PRO A 144 -12.62 -5.73 -62.24
N PRO A 145 -12.43 -4.41 -62.42
CA PRO A 145 -13.05 -3.68 -63.52
C PRO A 145 -12.44 -4.07 -64.87
N ASP A 146 -13.30 -4.19 -65.88
CA ASP A 146 -12.92 -4.43 -67.28
C ASP A 146 -12.23 -3.20 -67.89
N TYR A 147 -10.90 -3.23 -67.95
CA TYR A 147 -10.14 -2.25 -68.73
C TYR A 147 -9.99 -2.74 -70.18
N TRP A 148 -10.98 -2.44 -71.02
CA TRP A 148 -10.82 -2.56 -72.48
C TRP A 148 -10.13 -1.33 -73.06
N LEU A 149 -9.11 -1.60 -73.89
CA LEU A 149 -8.16 -0.68 -74.51
C LEU A 149 -8.85 0.46 -75.30
N HIS A 150 -8.46 1.70 -75.04
CA HIS A 150 -8.53 2.79 -76.01
C HIS A 150 -7.10 3.26 -76.30
N LEU A 151 -6.49 2.66 -77.32
CA LEU A 151 -5.30 3.20 -77.97
C LEU A 151 -5.73 4.33 -78.91
N PRO A 152 -5.19 5.56 -78.79
CA PRO A 152 -5.31 6.53 -79.87
C PRO A 152 -4.35 6.16 -81.02
N LEU A 153 -4.87 6.12 -82.25
CA LEU A 153 -4.06 6.03 -83.47
C LEU A 153 -3.07 7.20 -83.54
N VAL A 154 -1.76 6.91 -83.60
CA VAL A 154 -0.76 7.90 -84.00
C VAL A 154 -0.62 7.83 -85.52
N VAL A 155 -0.97 8.92 -86.19
CA VAL A 155 -0.75 9.11 -87.63
C VAL A 155 0.71 9.51 -87.85
N VAL A 156 1.43 8.75 -88.66
CA VAL A 156 2.81 9.04 -89.08
C VAL A 156 2.77 9.84 -90.39
N PRO A 157 3.35 11.04 -90.48
CA PRO A 157 3.52 11.74 -91.76
C PRO A 157 4.73 11.20 -92.56
N PRO A 158 4.71 11.30 -93.90
CA PRO A 158 5.71 10.69 -94.79
C PRO A 158 7.06 11.41 -94.76
N ALA A 159 8.11 10.64 -95.11
CA ALA A 159 9.51 11.05 -95.15
C ALA A 159 9.86 11.81 -96.44
N ASP A 160 10.79 12.77 -96.32
CA ASP A 160 11.65 13.26 -97.41
C ASP A 160 13.04 12.59 -97.30
#